data_AF-Q0UU43-F1
#
_entry.id   AF-Q0UU43-F1
#
_cell.length_a   1.000
_cell.length_b   1.000
_cell.length_c   1.000
_cell.angle_alpha   90.00
_cell.angle_beta   90.00
_cell.angle_gamma   90.00
#
_symmetry.space_group_name_H-M   'P 1'
#
loop_
_entity.id
_entity.type
_entity.pdbx_description
1 polymer ?
#
loop_
_entity_poly.entity_id
_entity_poly.type
_entity_poly.pdbx_seq_one_letter_code
_entity_poly.pdbx_strand_id
1 'polypeptide(L)'
;MAEVQARSVSMAPDQDVEKAGQPMYKFNFSEFLSREYRFGLDPNRPACKFLVCKHWLRGLCKKGETCEFLHEYNLRRMPECSYYARTQTCSNGDDCLYLHIDPEAKRPSCPHYDRGFCPLGPYCALKHNKKEKLCPFYLCGFCPEGKGCKYGAHARFPTDLKKPEVRIEKSPEELEAERLERERAMMRREEEERERDDRGGHGGGRGFRGKWDQNKRGRGRGRGRGRGRGDF
;
A
#
# COMPACT_ATOMS: atom_id res chain seq x y z
N MET A 1 45.78 -44.38 53.61
CA MET A 1 44.66 -43.83 54.41
C MET A 1 44.87 -42.32 54.40
N ALA A 2 44.01 -41.44 53.91
CA ALA A 2 42.60 -41.54 53.58
C ALA A 2 42.28 -40.70 52.32
N GLU A 3 41.15 -41.05 51.74
CA GLU A 3 40.50 -40.56 50.55
C GLU A 3 39.81 -39.21 50.79
N VAL A 4 39.93 -38.25 49.85
CA VAL A 4 38.97 -37.14 49.72
C VAL A 4 38.69 -36.93 48.24
N GLN A 5 37.54 -37.42 47.81
CA GLN A 5 36.94 -37.16 46.51
C GLN A 5 36.39 -35.73 46.48
N ALA A 6 36.75 -34.93 45.48
CA ALA A 6 36.04 -33.71 45.12
C ALA A 6 35.35 -33.93 43.77
N ARG A 7 34.02 -33.92 43.83
CA ARG A 7 33.09 -34.20 42.72
C ARG A 7 33.09 -33.05 41.71
N SER A 8 33.14 -33.41 40.43
CA SER A 8 32.87 -32.54 39.30
C SER A 8 31.40 -32.14 39.26
N VAL A 9 31.13 -30.84 39.08
CA VAL A 9 29.77 -30.32 38.83
C VAL A 9 29.42 -30.59 37.37
N SER A 10 28.41 -31.43 37.17
CA SER A 10 27.77 -31.72 35.90
C SER A 10 26.92 -30.53 35.43
N MET A 11 27.25 -29.93 34.28
CA MET A 11 26.32 -29.12 33.50
C MET A 11 25.51 -30.06 32.60
N ALA A 12 24.20 -30.09 32.81
CA ALA A 12 23.25 -30.84 31.98
C ALA A 12 23.02 -30.12 30.63
N PRO A 13 22.65 -30.87 29.57
CA PRO A 13 22.45 -30.32 28.23
C PRO A 13 21.17 -29.50 28.10
N ASP A 14 21.23 -28.46 27.26
CA ASP A 14 20.09 -27.67 26.80
C ASP A 14 18.97 -28.58 26.29
N GLN A 15 17.81 -28.52 26.95
CA GLN A 15 16.62 -29.22 26.53
C GLN A 15 15.95 -28.41 25.40
N ASP A 16 15.99 -28.96 24.19
CA ASP A 16 15.08 -28.62 23.11
C ASP A 16 13.63 -28.81 23.61
N VAL A 17 12.96 -27.70 23.95
CA VAL A 17 11.54 -27.71 24.29
C VAL A 17 10.76 -27.95 23.00
N GLU A 18 10.41 -29.21 22.75
CA GLU A 18 9.44 -29.61 21.74
C GLU A 18 8.13 -28.82 21.97
N LYS A 19 7.88 -27.82 21.11
CA LYS A 19 6.66 -27.00 21.12
C LYS A 19 5.49 -27.90 20.76
N ALA A 20 4.84 -28.48 21.77
CA ALA A 20 3.64 -29.29 21.65
C ALA A 20 2.63 -28.58 20.74
N GLY A 21 2.37 -29.18 19.58
CA GLY A 21 1.38 -28.69 18.62
C GLY A 21 0.01 -28.65 19.26
N GLN A 22 -0.57 -27.46 19.38
CA GLN A 22 -1.96 -27.31 19.81
C GLN A 22 -2.88 -28.09 18.87
N PRO A 23 -3.86 -28.85 19.39
CA PRO A 23 -4.80 -29.58 18.55
C PRO A 23 -5.63 -28.60 17.71
N MET A 24 -5.52 -28.73 16.38
CA MET A 24 -6.15 -27.83 15.42
C MET A 24 -7.64 -28.14 15.29
N TYR A 25 -8.48 -27.52 16.12
CA TYR A 25 -9.92 -27.52 15.92
C TYR A 25 -10.29 -26.58 14.77
N LYS A 26 -11.10 -27.05 13.81
CA LYS A 26 -11.56 -26.25 12.66
C LYS A 26 -13.04 -25.95 12.81
N PHE A 27 -13.35 -24.80 13.40
CA PHE A 27 -14.72 -24.29 13.48
C PHE A 27 -15.13 -23.57 12.19
N ASN A 28 -16.43 -23.55 11.85
CA ASN A 28 -16.91 -22.88 10.64
C ASN A 28 -16.67 -21.35 10.65
N PHE A 29 -16.55 -20.76 11.84
CA PHE A 29 -16.23 -19.34 12.02
C PHE A 29 -14.72 -19.06 12.14
N SER A 30 -13.85 -20.08 12.06
CA SER A 30 -12.41 -19.91 12.24
C SER A 30 -11.80 -19.02 11.15
N GLU A 31 -12.31 -19.10 9.91
CA GLU A 31 -11.94 -18.21 8.81
C GLU A 31 -12.26 -16.74 9.11
N PHE A 32 -13.45 -16.46 9.66
CA PHE A 32 -13.85 -15.11 10.05
C PHE A 32 -12.96 -14.57 11.17
N LEU A 33 -12.74 -15.35 12.23
CA LEU A 33 -11.86 -14.95 13.34
C LEU A 33 -10.39 -14.79 12.93
N SER A 34 -9.90 -15.62 12.00
CA SER A 34 -8.53 -15.53 11.50
C SER A 34 -8.34 -14.32 10.58
N ARG A 35 -9.34 -13.99 9.76
CA ARG A 35 -9.26 -12.89 8.79
C ARG A 35 -9.49 -11.52 9.43
N GLU A 36 -10.52 -11.41 10.27
CA GLU A 36 -10.93 -10.14 10.87
C GLU A 36 -10.15 -9.85 12.15
N TYR A 37 -9.98 -10.86 13.00
CA TYR A 37 -9.40 -10.71 14.35
C TYR A 37 -8.00 -11.32 14.50
N ARG A 38 -7.44 -11.89 13.42
CA ARG A 38 -6.11 -12.56 13.42
C ARG A 38 -5.97 -13.64 14.51
N PHE A 39 -7.07 -14.26 14.91
CA PHE A 39 -7.12 -15.28 15.96
C PHE A 39 -6.41 -16.57 15.50
N GLY A 40 -5.50 -17.12 16.31
CA GLY A 40 -4.79 -18.37 16.00
C GLY A 40 -3.59 -18.24 15.05
N LEU A 41 -3.20 -17.02 14.68
CA LEU A 41 -1.88 -16.79 14.08
C LEU A 41 -0.83 -16.70 15.20
N ASP A 42 0.33 -17.33 15.00
CA ASP A 42 1.43 -17.28 15.98
C ASP A 42 1.72 -15.81 16.32
N PRO A 43 1.70 -15.38 17.60
CA PRO A 43 1.92 -13.98 17.98
C PRO A 43 3.32 -13.48 17.60
N ASN A 44 4.25 -14.40 17.31
CA ASN A 44 5.57 -14.12 16.77
C ASN A 44 5.65 -14.25 15.24
N ARG A 45 4.53 -14.50 14.55
CA ARG A 45 4.48 -14.44 13.08
C ARG A 45 4.84 -13.00 12.71
N PRO A 46 5.94 -12.75 11.96
CA PRO A 46 6.22 -11.42 11.50
C PRO A 46 5.01 -10.96 10.68
N ALA A 47 4.33 -9.92 11.14
CA ALA A 47 3.34 -9.25 10.32
C ALA A 47 4.08 -8.83 9.05
N CYS A 48 3.82 -9.51 7.95
CA CYS A 48 4.53 -9.23 6.71
C CYS A 48 4.13 -7.82 6.27
N LYS A 49 4.98 -6.84 6.59
CA LYS A 49 4.82 -5.44 6.19
C LYS A 49 5.08 -5.35 4.68
N PHE A 50 4.03 -5.57 3.90
CA PHE A 50 4.11 -5.66 2.44
C PHE A 50 4.13 -4.30 1.72
N LEU A 51 3.51 -3.27 2.31
CA LEU A 51 3.41 -1.94 1.72
C LEU A 51 3.98 -0.87 2.65
N VAL A 52 4.61 0.15 2.06
CA VAL A 52 5.10 1.32 2.78
C VAL A 52 3.94 2.13 3.35
N CYS A 53 4.07 2.52 4.62
CA CYS A 53 3.07 3.32 5.32
C CYS A 53 3.00 4.74 4.75
N LYS A 54 1.86 5.10 4.13
CA LYS A 54 1.60 6.45 3.63
C LYS A 54 1.74 7.55 4.70
N HIS A 55 1.40 7.24 5.96
CA HIS A 55 1.49 8.20 7.06
C HIS A 55 2.93 8.39 7.56
N TRP A 56 3.75 7.34 7.51
CA TRP A 56 5.15 7.40 7.91
C TRP A 56 5.98 8.23 6.93
N LEU A 57 5.73 8.11 5.62
CA LEU A 57 6.35 8.95 4.60
C LEU A 57 6.15 10.46 4.85
N ARG A 58 5.09 10.82 5.58
CA ARG A 58 4.76 12.20 5.95
C ARG A 58 5.17 12.58 7.38
N GLY A 59 5.78 11.66 8.13
CA GLY A 59 6.09 11.84 9.56
C GLY A 59 4.87 11.86 10.49
N LEU A 60 3.70 11.42 10.02
CA LEU A 60 2.42 11.49 10.76
C LEU A 60 2.00 10.17 11.40
N CYS A 61 2.79 9.10 11.22
CA CYS A 61 2.43 7.79 11.76
C CYS A 61 2.64 7.73 13.28
N LYS A 62 1.55 7.58 14.04
CA LYS A 62 1.58 7.43 15.50
C LYS A 62 1.80 6.00 15.98
N LYS A 63 1.69 5.01 15.10
CA LYS A 63 1.80 3.58 15.45
C LYS A 63 3.24 3.12 15.62
N GLY A 64 4.23 3.90 15.18
CA GLY A 64 5.66 3.55 15.30
C GLY A 64 5.93 2.13 14.77
N GLU A 65 6.65 1.33 15.54
CA GLU A 65 7.02 -0.04 15.14
C GLU A 65 5.84 -1.02 15.10
N THR A 66 4.77 -0.72 15.85
CA THR A 66 3.51 -1.49 15.87
C THR A 66 2.62 -1.22 14.65
N CYS A 67 3.07 -0.37 13.72
CA CYS A 67 2.37 -0.14 12.47
C CYS A 67 2.35 -1.41 11.62
N GLU A 68 1.17 -1.75 11.08
CA GLU A 68 0.96 -2.89 10.18
C GLU A 68 1.63 -2.69 8.81
N PHE A 69 2.00 -1.44 8.50
CA PHE A 69 2.66 -1.05 7.26
C PHE A 69 4.17 -0.85 7.48
N LEU A 70 4.94 -0.97 6.41
CA LEU A 70 6.39 -0.85 6.41
C LEU A 70 6.82 0.60 6.67
N HIS A 71 7.74 0.79 7.61
CA HIS A 71 8.39 2.07 7.91
C HIS A 71 9.81 2.08 7.33
N GLU A 72 9.92 1.81 6.04
CA GLU A 72 11.17 1.75 5.30
C GLU A 72 10.89 2.28 3.90
N TYR A 73 11.86 3.00 3.33
CA TYR A 73 11.72 3.53 1.99
C TYR A 73 12.06 2.44 0.98
N ASN A 74 11.02 1.77 0.46
CA ASN A 74 11.17 0.70 -0.51
C ASN A 74 10.26 0.95 -1.73
N LEU A 75 10.86 1.36 -2.85
CA LEU A 75 10.15 1.71 -4.09
C LEU A 75 9.30 0.56 -4.65
N ARG A 76 9.71 -0.69 -4.45
CA ARG A 76 8.96 -1.87 -4.94
C ARG A 76 7.69 -2.15 -4.12
N ARG A 77 7.65 -1.66 -2.89
CA ARG A 77 6.55 -1.85 -1.94
C ARG A 77 5.76 -0.58 -1.71
N MET A 78 5.94 0.41 -2.58
CA MET A 78 5.25 1.67 -2.47
C MET A 78 3.77 1.49 -2.84
N PRO A 79 2.83 2.14 -2.13
CA PRO A 79 1.43 2.11 -2.54
C PRO A 79 1.18 2.76 -3.91
N GLU A 80 0.08 2.36 -4.55
CA GLU A 80 -0.41 2.92 -5.81
C GLU A 80 -0.75 4.41 -5.67
N CYS A 81 -0.42 5.20 -6.68
CA CYS A 81 -0.75 6.61 -6.73
C CYS A 81 -2.26 6.80 -6.89
N SER A 82 -2.92 7.33 -5.85
CA SER A 82 -4.37 7.55 -5.87
C SER A 82 -4.83 8.54 -6.95
N TYR A 83 -3.98 9.50 -7.34
CA TYR A 83 -4.30 10.41 -8.43
C TYR A 83 -4.23 9.66 -9.76
N TYR A 84 -3.08 9.05 -10.09
CA TYR A 84 -2.92 8.31 -11.33
C TYR A 84 -3.93 7.16 -11.49
N ALA A 85 -4.25 6.42 -10.43
CA ALA A 85 -5.25 5.36 -10.48
C ALA A 85 -6.65 5.82 -10.89
N ARG A 86 -7.03 7.06 -10.53
CA ARG A 86 -8.35 7.65 -10.82
C ARG A 86 -8.31 8.52 -12.08
N THR A 87 -7.23 9.25 -12.27
CA THR A 87 -7.12 10.29 -13.28
C THR A 87 -6.13 10.02 -14.39
N GLN A 88 -5.38 8.92 -14.36
CA GLN A 88 -4.34 8.58 -15.34
C GLN A 88 -3.36 9.74 -15.62
N THR A 89 -3.28 10.69 -14.69
CA THR A 89 -2.46 11.89 -14.76
C THR A 89 -2.12 12.25 -13.33
N CYS A 90 -0.82 12.46 -13.06
CA CYS A 90 -0.32 12.88 -11.77
C CYS A 90 0.47 14.18 -11.95
N SER A 91 0.26 15.15 -11.06
CA SER A 91 1.00 16.42 -11.07
C SER A 91 2.51 16.23 -10.89
N ASN A 92 2.93 15.12 -10.27
CA ASN A 92 4.34 14.78 -10.08
C ASN A 92 4.96 14.07 -11.30
N GLY A 93 4.19 13.80 -12.35
CA GLY A 93 4.67 13.10 -13.54
C GLY A 93 5.24 11.71 -13.23
N ASP A 94 6.26 11.30 -13.98
CA ASP A 94 6.91 9.99 -13.84
C ASP A 94 7.81 9.86 -12.61
N ASP A 95 8.20 10.99 -12.00
CA ASP A 95 8.98 11.05 -10.75
C ASP A 95 8.11 10.93 -9.49
N CYS A 96 6.84 10.53 -9.65
CA CYS A 96 5.96 10.32 -8.52
C CYS A 96 6.51 9.22 -7.60
N LEU A 97 6.61 9.55 -6.30
CA LEU A 97 7.04 8.58 -5.28
C LEU A 97 6.17 7.33 -5.27
N TYR A 98 4.87 7.45 -5.60
CA TYR A 98 3.87 6.37 -5.62
C TYR A 98 3.81 5.65 -6.96
N LEU A 99 3.44 4.36 -6.97
CA LEU A 99 3.42 3.56 -8.19
C LEU A 99 2.31 4.00 -9.15
N HIS A 100 2.67 4.27 -10.41
CA HIS A 100 1.77 4.42 -11.54
C HIS A 100 1.54 3.04 -12.16
N ILE A 101 0.34 2.49 -11.99
CA ILE A 101 -0.05 1.19 -12.54
C ILE A 101 -1.02 1.45 -13.68
N ASP A 102 -0.67 1.00 -14.88
CA ASP A 102 -1.58 1.09 -16.01
C ASP A 102 -2.82 0.23 -15.77
N PRO A 103 -4.03 0.75 -16.06
CA PRO A 103 -5.27 -0.02 -15.92
C PRO A 103 -5.25 -1.30 -16.76
N GLU A 104 -4.54 -1.27 -17.89
CA GLU A 104 -4.35 -2.40 -18.79
C GLU A 104 -3.55 -3.55 -18.16
N ALA A 105 -2.53 -3.22 -17.36
CA ALA A 105 -1.73 -4.20 -16.64
C ALA A 105 -2.52 -4.87 -15.50
N LYS A 106 -3.51 -4.16 -14.94
CA LYS A 106 -4.38 -4.61 -13.83
C LYS A 106 -5.54 -5.50 -14.29
N ARG A 107 -5.65 -5.80 -15.59
CA ARG A 107 -6.73 -6.67 -16.09
C ARG A 107 -6.70 -8.06 -15.44
N PRO A 108 -7.86 -8.54 -14.94
CA PRO A 108 -7.93 -9.86 -14.32
C PRO A 108 -7.68 -10.97 -15.35
N SER A 109 -7.17 -12.11 -14.87
CA SER A 109 -6.95 -13.29 -15.73
C SER A 109 -8.27 -13.86 -16.23
N CYS A 110 -8.29 -14.34 -17.46
CA CYS A 110 -9.46 -14.96 -18.06
C CYS A 110 -9.67 -16.39 -17.53
N PRO A 111 -10.79 -16.68 -16.84
CA PRO A 111 -11.05 -18.02 -16.32
C PRO A 111 -11.22 -19.08 -17.42
N HIS A 112 -11.71 -18.71 -18.60
CA HIS A 112 -11.85 -19.63 -19.75
C HIS A 112 -10.49 -20.00 -20.34
N TYR A 113 -9.59 -19.01 -20.45
CA TYR A 113 -8.24 -19.29 -20.91
C TYR A 113 -7.43 -20.09 -19.87
N ASP A 114 -7.66 -19.85 -18.58
CA ASP A 114 -7.03 -20.62 -17.50
C ASP A 114 -7.42 -22.11 -17.49
N ARG A 115 -8.60 -22.43 -18.03
CA ARG A 115 -9.10 -23.79 -18.34
C ARG A 115 -8.41 -24.40 -19.56
N GLY A 116 -7.88 -23.58 -20.46
CA GLY A 116 -7.11 -23.97 -21.63
C GLY A 116 -7.60 -23.33 -22.94
N PHE A 117 -8.86 -22.88 -23.00
CA PHE A 117 -9.42 -22.31 -24.22
C PHE A 117 -10.44 -21.22 -23.93
N CYS A 118 -10.22 -20.03 -24.50
CA CYS A 118 -11.20 -18.94 -24.51
C CYS A 118 -11.75 -18.76 -25.93
N PRO A 119 -13.08 -18.81 -26.14
CA PRO A 119 -13.67 -18.72 -27.47
C PRO A 119 -13.46 -17.36 -28.13
N LEU A 120 -13.20 -16.30 -27.36
CA LEU A 120 -12.94 -14.96 -27.89
C LEU A 120 -11.48 -14.74 -28.30
N GLY A 121 -10.57 -15.66 -27.91
CA GLY A 121 -9.15 -15.59 -28.29
C GLY A 121 -8.53 -14.21 -28.00
N PRO A 122 -7.88 -13.56 -28.99
CA PRO A 122 -7.21 -12.27 -28.79
C PRO A 122 -8.19 -11.12 -28.47
N TYR A 123 -9.49 -11.29 -28.76
CA TYR A 123 -10.51 -10.28 -28.53
C TYR A 123 -11.16 -10.38 -27.15
N CYS A 124 -10.64 -11.20 -26.22
CA CYS A 124 -11.20 -11.29 -24.88
C CYS A 124 -10.88 -10.02 -24.06
N ALA A 125 -11.87 -9.50 -23.33
CA ALA A 125 -11.67 -8.38 -22.39
C ALA A 125 -10.73 -8.72 -21.22
N LEU A 126 -10.59 -10.01 -20.90
CA LEU A 126 -9.77 -10.51 -19.80
C LEU A 126 -8.36 -10.92 -20.27
N LYS A 127 -7.38 -10.84 -19.37
CA LYS A 127 -5.99 -11.15 -19.69
C LYS A 127 -5.77 -12.65 -19.90
N HIS A 128 -5.20 -13.03 -21.04
CA HIS A 128 -4.77 -14.40 -21.33
C HIS A 128 -3.33 -14.63 -20.87
N ASN A 129 -3.15 -15.34 -19.74
CA ASN A 129 -1.83 -15.69 -19.23
C ASN A 129 -1.37 -17.04 -19.82
N LYS A 130 -0.48 -17.02 -20.81
CA LYS A 130 0.04 -18.23 -21.45
C LYS A 130 0.86 -19.04 -20.43
N LYS A 131 0.49 -20.31 -20.26
CA LYS A 131 1.26 -21.29 -19.48
C LYS A 131 2.24 -21.99 -20.43
N GLU A 132 3.55 -21.88 -20.19
CA GLU A 132 4.57 -22.44 -21.10
C GLU A 132 4.54 -23.96 -21.18
N LYS A 133 4.37 -24.63 -20.04
CA LYS A 133 4.30 -26.09 -19.93
C LYS A 133 3.16 -26.47 -19.01
N LEU A 134 2.27 -27.34 -19.47
CA LEU A 134 1.28 -27.99 -18.61
C LEU A 134 1.92 -29.23 -18.00
N CYS A 135 1.65 -29.49 -16.72
CA CYS A 135 2.15 -30.70 -16.07
C CYS A 135 1.55 -31.94 -16.74
N PRO A 136 2.36 -32.87 -17.29
CA PRO A 136 1.85 -34.08 -17.93
C PRO A 136 1.04 -34.96 -16.98
N PHE A 137 1.51 -35.14 -15.76
CA PHE A 137 0.82 -35.95 -14.74
C PHE A 137 -0.55 -35.37 -14.37
N TYR A 138 -0.64 -34.05 -14.25
CA TYR A 138 -1.91 -33.39 -13.98
C TYR A 138 -2.88 -33.50 -15.15
N LEU A 139 -2.37 -33.46 -16.38
CA LEU A 139 -3.17 -33.68 -17.58
C LEU A 139 -3.74 -35.12 -17.62
N CYS A 140 -2.99 -36.10 -17.12
CA CYS A 140 -3.45 -37.48 -16.92
C CYS A 140 -4.44 -37.64 -15.74
N GLY A 141 -4.78 -36.56 -15.03
CA GLY A 141 -5.84 -36.51 -14.01
C GLY A 141 -5.33 -36.28 -12.58
N PHE A 142 -4.08 -36.62 -12.27
CA PHE A 142 -3.54 -36.44 -10.93
C PHE A 142 -2.02 -36.21 -10.93
N CYS A 143 -1.58 -35.15 -10.25
CA CYS A 143 -0.17 -34.88 -10.03
C CYS A 143 0.16 -35.04 -8.53
N PRO A 144 1.13 -35.90 -8.16
CA PRO A 144 1.50 -36.14 -6.76
C PRO A 144 2.10 -34.91 -6.07
N GLU A 145 2.72 -33.99 -6.82
CA GLU A 145 3.30 -32.75 -6.28
C GLU A 145 2.24 -31.65 -6.00
N GLY A 146 0.99 -31.84 -6.46
CA GLY A 146 -0.10 -30.91 -6.23
C GLY A 146 0.21 -29.49 -6.73
N LYS A 147 -0.13 -28.46 -5.94
CA LYS A 147 0.05 -27.05 -6.35
C LYS A 147 1.52 -26.60 -6.42
N GLY A 148 2.44 -27.36 -5.81
CA GLY A 148 3.88 -27.08 -5.82
C GLY A 148 4.62 -27.74 -6.98
N CYS A 149 3.90 -28.28 -7.96
CA CYS A 149 4.46 -29.06 -9.06
C CYS A 149 5.52 -28.28 -9.85
N LYS A 150 6.68 -28.89 -10.04
CA LYS A 150 7.80 -28.32 -10.82
C LYS A 150 7.70 -28.65 -12.31
N TYR A 151 6.95 -29.70 -12.66
CA TYR A 151 6.84 -30.21 -14.02
C TYR A 151 5.97 -29.34 -14.94
N GLY A 152 5.18 -28.40 -14.38
CA GLY A 152 4.42 -27.45 -15.18
C GLY A 152 3.20 -26.89 -14.46
N ALA A 153 2.44 -26.07 -15.16
CA ALA A 153 1.25 -25.44 -14.63
C ALA A 153 0.05 -26.41 -14.60
N HIS A 154 -0.76 -26.29 -13.55
CA HIS A 154 -2.02 -27.01 -13.42
C HIS A 154 -3.17 -26.12 -13.92
N ALA A 155 -4.02 -26.66 -14.79
CA ALA A 155 -5.24 -25.98 -15.22
C ALA A 155 -6.27 -25.97 -14.09
N ARG A 156 -6.98 -24.85 -13.92
CA ARG A 156 -8.08 -24.75 -12.97
C ARG A 156 -9.39 -24.92 -13.73
N PHE A 157 -10.28 -25.76 -13.22
CA PHE A 157 -11.58 -26.06 -13.82
C PHE A 157 -12.72 -25.63 -12.88
N PRO A 158 -12.93 -24.32 -12.67
CA PRO A 158 -14.13 -23.85 -11.98
C PRO A 158 -15.38 -24.18 -12.79
N THR A 159 -16.45 -24.57 -12.11
CA THR A 159 -17.75 -24.93 -12.71
C THR A 159 -18.54 -23.69 -13.13
N ASP A 160 -18.45 -22.61 -12.37
CA ASP A 160 -19.31 -21.44 -12.51
C ASP A 160 -18.60 -20.33 -13.31
N LEU A 161 -18.47 -20.54 -14.63
CA LEU A 161 -17.88 -19.53 -15.51
C LEU A 161 -18.94 -18.65 -16.17
N LYS A 162 -18.85 -17.34 -15.93
CA LYS A 162 -19.60 -16.33 -16.68
C LYS A 162 -19.17 -16.32 -18.15
N LYS A 163 -20.07 -16.00 -19.07
CA LYS A 163 -19.77 -15.93 -20.51
C LYS A 163 -18.66 -14.89 -20.76
N PRO A 164 -17.67 -15.18 -21.63
CA PRO A 164 -16.60 -14.24 -21.91
C PRO A 164 -17.12 -13.06 -22.74
N GLU A 165 -16.54 -11.88 -22.49
CA GLU A 165 -16.90 -10.61 -23.12
C GLU A 165 -15.78 -10.11 -24.04
N VAL A 166 -16.17 -9.41 -25.10
CA VAL A 166 -15.25 -8.85 -26.11
C VAL A 166 -14.59 -7.60 -25.56
N ARG A 167 -13.29 -7.44 -25.84
CA ARG A 167 -12.51 -6.26 -25.49
C ARG A 167 -12.97 -5.08 -26.36
N ILE A 168 -13.50 -4.05 -25.71
CA ILE A 168 -13.78 -2.77 -26.34
C ILE A 168 -12.55 -1.90 -26.12
N GLU A 169 -11.71 -1.76 -27.14
CA GLU A 169 -10.58 -0.84 -27.12
C GLU A 169 -11.05 0.51 -27.66
N LYS A 170 -10.83 1.57 -26.87
CA LYS A 170 -10.94 2.94 -27.38
C LYS A 170 -9.82 3.19 -28.38
N SER A 171 -10.10 3.93 -29.46
CA SER A 171 -9.06 4.25 -30.43
C SER A 171 -7.96 5.11 -29.79
N PRO A 172 -6.72 5.10 -30.33
CA PRO A 172 -5.66 6.00 -29.85
C PRO A 172 -6.09 7.47 -29.87
N GLU A 173 -6.82 7.90 -30.89
CA GLU A 173 -7.35 9.26 -31.04
C GLU A 173 -8.36 9.59 -29.92
N GLU A 174 -9.23 8.66 -29.56
CA GLU A 174 -10.19 8.83 -28.46
C GLU A 174 -9.50 8.92 -27.10
N LEU A 175 -8.44 8.12 -26.89
CA LEU A 175 -7.64 8.17 -25.66
C LEU A 175 -6.87 9.49 -25.53
N GLU A 176 -6.31 10.00 -26.64
CA GLU A 176 -5.66 11.30 -26.69
C GLU A 176 -6.66 12.44 -26.48
N ALA A 177 -7.84 12.36 -27.09
CA ALA A 177 -8.92 13.32 -26.88
C ALA A 177 -9.38 13.35 -25.41
N GLU A 178 -9.57 12.20 -24.77
CA GLU A 178 -9.93 12.10 -23.34
C GLU A 178 -8.82 12.69 -22.45
N ARG A 179 -7.55 12.44 -22.78
CA ARG A 179 -6.40 13.02 -22.08
C ARG A 179 -6.39 14.54 -22.19
N LEU A 180 -6.55 15.07 -23.40
CA LEU A 180 -6.53 16.50 -23.69
C LEU A 180 -7.74 17.21 -23.05
N GLU A 181 -8.92 16.59 -23.07
CA GLU A 181 -10.11 17.10 -22.39
C GLU A 181 -9.89 17.19 -20.87
N ARG A 182 -9.29 16.15 -20.27
CA ARG A 182 -8.93 16.16 -18.86
C ARG A 182 -7.92 17.27 -18.52
N GLU A 183 -6.90 17.47 -19.35
CA GLU A 183 -5.92 18.55 -19.17
C GLU A 183 -6.58 19.93 -19.27
N ARG A 184 -7.45 20.14 -20.26
CA ARG A 184 -8.24 21.37 -20.42
C ARG A 184 -9.17 21.62 -19.23
N ALA A 185 -9.79 20.57 -18.68
CA ALA A 185 -10.63 20.70 -17.48
C ALA A 185 -9.80 21.08 -16.25
N MET A 186 -8.56 20.60 -16.12
CA MET A 186 -7.65 21.01 -15.06
C MET A 186 -7.26 22.48 -15.19
N MET A 187 -6.90 22.93 -16.41
CA MET A 187 -6.57 24.33 -16.67
C MET A 187 -7.74 25.27 -16.37
N ARG A 188 -8.96 24.88 -16.80
CA ARG A 188 -10.18 25.66 -16.48
C ARG A 188 -10.39 25.80 -14.98
N ARG A 189 -10.19 24.72 -14.21
CA ARG A 189 -10.32 24.75 -12.75
C ARG A 189 -9.28 25.66 -12.09
N GLU A 190 -8.05 25.67 -12.60
CA GLU A 190 -6.98 26.54 -12.10
C GLU A 190 -7.25 28.01 -12.42
N GLU A 191 -7.78 28.31 -13.60
CA GLU A 191 -8.22 29.66 -13.99
C GLU A 191 -9.36 30.16 -13.11
N GLU A 192 -10.40 29.34 -12.88
CA GLU A 192 -11.51 29.65 -11.97
C GLU A 192 -11.03 29.94 -10.53
N GLU A 193 -10.00 29.22 -10.05
CA GLU A 193 -9.40 29.46 -8.73
C GLU A 193 -8.65 30.79 -8.67
N ARG A 194 -7.87 31.13 -9.71
CA ARG A 194 -7.18 32.43 -9.83
C ARG A 194 -8.17 33.59 -9.92
N GLU A 195 -9.22 33.46 -10.72
CA GLU A 195 -10.28 34.47 -10.82
C GLU A 195 -10.99 34.66 -9.47
N ARG A 196 -11.24 33.57 -8.73
CA ARG A 196 -11.82 33.65 -7.38
C ARG A 196 -10.93 34.41 -6.42
N ASP A 197 -9.62 34.18 -6.48
CA ASP A 197 -8.64 34.87 -5.64
C ASP A 197 -8.51 36.35 -6.01
N ASP A 198 -8.53 36.69 -7.30
CA ASP A 198 -8.52 38.08 -7.81
C ASP A 198 -9.79 38.84 -7.43
N ARG A 199 -10.96 38.21 -7.61
CA ARG A 199 -12.26 38.72 -7.14
C ARG A 199 -12.36 38.79 -5.61
N GLY A 200 -11.50 38.05 -4.92
CA GLY A 200 -11.28 38.05 -3.48
C GLY A 200 -10.32 39.15 -2.98
N GLY A 201 -9.94 40.12 -3.83
CA GLY A 201 -9.07 41.24 -3.52
C GLY A 201 -9.26 41.82 -2.11
N HIS A 202 -8.16 41.84 -1.35
CA HIS A 202 -7.91 42.49 -0.06
C HIS A 202 -9.08 43.28 0.56
N GLY A 203 -9.84 42.63 1.46
CA GLY A 203 -10.85 43.31 2.26
C GLY A 203 -11.47 42.44 3.34
N GLY A 204 -10.74 42.18 4.43
CA GLY A 204 -11.36 41.65 5.65
C GLY A 204 -10.43 40.87 6.56
N GLY A 205 -9.70 41.59 7.41
CA GLY A 205 -9.21 41.02 8.66
C GLY A 205 -10.40 40.46 9.44
N ARG A 206 -10.58 39.13 9.41
CA ARG A 206 -11.45 38.45 10.36
C ARG A 206 -10.64 38.20 11.61
N GLY A 207 -11.02 38.92 12.66
CA GLY A 207 -10.33 38.92 13.94
C GLY A 207 -10.07 37.52 14.47
N PHE A 208 -8.78 37.17 14.58
CA PHE A 208 -8.34 36.28 15.61
C PHE A 208 -8.23 37.11 16.90
N ARG A 209 -9.35 37.28 17.63
CA ARG A 209 -9.29 37.65 19.06
C ARG A 209 -8.77 36.42 19.83
N GLY A 210 -7.51 36.12 19.62
CA GLY A 210 -6.74 35.21 20.45
C GLY A 210 -6.44 35.93 21.76
N LYS A 211 -7.30 35.66 22.76
CA LYS A 211 -7.02 35.82 24.17
C LYS A 211 -5.79 34.96 24.52
N TRP A 212 -4.60 35.51 24.36
CA TRP A 212 -3.36 34.98 24.93
C TRP A 212 -2.90 35.92 26.03
N ASP A 213 -3.33 35.53 27.23
CA ASP A 213 -2.71 35.71 28.52
C ASP A 213 -1.68 36.84 28.66
N GLN A 214 -2.17 37.91 29.27
CA GLN A 214 -1.37 38.96 29.89
C GLN A 214 -0.71 38.39 31.15
N ASN A 215 0.40 37.66 31.01
CA ASN A 215 1.33 37.52 32.12
C ASN A 215 2.76 37.19 31.68
N LYS A 216 3.71 37.79 32.42
CA LYS A 216 5.18 37.62 32.39
C LYS A 216 5.96 38.46 31.36
N ARG A 217 6.31 39.69 31.78
CA ARG A 217 7.60 39.95 32.46
C ARG A 217 7.77 41.46 32.64
N GLY A 218 7.73 41.89 33.90
CA GLY A 218 8.32 43.16 34.31
C GLY A 218 9.85 43.11 34.36
N ARG A 219 10.41 44.30 34.61
CA ARG A 219 11.82 44.73 34.70
C ARG A 219 12.36 45.25 33.36
N GLY A 220 12.69 46.52 33.16
CA GLY A 220 12.80 47.66 34.07
C GLY A 220 13.88 48.63 33.55
N ARG A 221 13.69 49.93 33.81
CA ARG A 221 14.65 51.06 33.71
C ARG A 221 15.00 51.53 32.28
N GLY A 222 15.09 52.82 31.96
CA GLY A 222 15.03 54.03 32.77
C GLY A 222 14.88 55.27 31.87
N ARG A 223 14.39 56.35 32.50
CA ARG A 223 14.15 57.67 31.90
C ARG A 223 15.46 58.40 31.59
N GLY A 224 15.45 59.21 30.53
CA GLY A 224 16.44 60.28 30.30
C GLY A 224 15.98 61.23 29.21
N ARG A 225 15.47 62.40 29.61
CA ARG A 225 15.22 63.57 28.73
C ARG A 225 16.55 64.31 28.52
N GLY A 226 16.79 64.82 27.31
CA GLY A 226 17.86 65.80 27.03
C GLY A 226 17.59 66.54 25.72
N ARG A 227 17.57 67.88 25.80
CA ARG A 227 17.37 68.84 24.70
C ARG A 227 18.73 69.31 24.13
N GLY A 228 18.74 69.80 22.89
CA GLY A 228 19.78 70.66 22.28
C GLY A 228 19.87 70.39 20.76
N ARG A 229 19.37 71.23 19.84
CA ARG A 229 19.92 72.49 19.28
C ARG A 229 21.41 72.41 18.91
N GLY A 230 21.74 72.73 17.64
CA GLY A 230 23.04 73.29 17.26
C GLY A 230 23.64 72.73 15.97
N ASP A 231 23.53 73.55 14.93
CA ASP A 231 24.27 73.70 13.67
C ASP A 231 25.66 73.04 13.53
N PHE A 232 25.92 72.44 12.37
CA PHE A 232 26.93 72.87 11.37
C PHE A 232 26.67 72.17 10.03
#